data_AF-A0A8B6EA58-F1
#
_entry.id   AF-A0A8B6EA58-F1
#
_cell.length_a   1.000
_cell.length_b   1.000
_cell.length_c   1.000
_cell.angle_alpha   90.00
_cell.angle_beta   90.00
_cell.angle_gamma   90.00
#
_symmetry.space_group_name_H-M   'P 1'
#
loop_
_entity.id
_entity.type
_entity.pdbx_description
1 polymer ?
#
loop_
_entity_poly.entity_id
_entity_poly.type
_entity_poly.pdbx_seq_one_letter_code
_entity_poly.pdbx_strand_id
1 'polypeptide(L)'
;MEFGDEDVGSESDLVACRACGLVFAHARGLEIHQERDCGDEPSAKRCRTEDDGVEGTYGYELECYLEDLPATVCCADELPDEVSNRPRSFVVNTDDCDGKGIHWVAFHFPREGPVEFFDSFGRAPEKYRSRFRDVLVANGPRYKFSRVRVQPEDGDSCGLYCIHFVKYRHKHFTLEDIVNELTARDPKTIESELKNIYR
;
A
#
# COMPACT_ATOMS: atom_id res chain seq x y z
N MET A 1 47.38 23.08 4.36
CA MET A 1 46.62 22.29 3.37
C MET A 1 45.32 21.97 4.06
N GLU A 2 44.30 22.76 3.74
CA GLU A 2 42.94 22.56 4.21
C GLU A 2 42.28 21.57 3.25
N PHE A 3 41.68 20.51 3.80
CA PHE A 3 40.68 19.68 3.15
C PHE A 3 39.43 19.97 4.00
N GLY A 4 38.41 20.69 3.54
CA GLY A 4 37.71 20.54 2.26
C GLY A 4 36.48 19.69 2.55
N ASP A 5 35.47 20.31 3.16
CA ASP A 5 34.14 19.72 3.39
C ASP A 5 33.47 19.42 2.04
N GLU A 6 33.03 18.18 1.85
CA GLU A 6 32.09 17.83 0.78
C GLU A 6 30.81 17.26 1.43
N ASP A 7 29.88 18.18 1.66
CA ASP A 7 28.44 17.92 1.72
C ASP A 7 28.02 17.17 0.45
N VAL A 8 27.43 15.97 0.61
CA VAL A 8 26.61 15.34 -0.44
C VAL A 8 25.20 15.18 0.13
N GLY A 9 24.40 16.21 -0.06
CA GLY A 9 22.95 16.09 -0.02
C GLY A 9 22.44 15.44 -1.30
N SER A 10 21.38 14.65 -1.18
CA SER A 10 20.30 14.71 -2.15
C SER A 10 18.99 14.50 -1.39
N GLU A 11 18.44 15.59 -0.89
CA GLU A 11 17.01 15.70 -0.64
C GLU A 11 16.29 15.25 -1.91
N SER A 12 15.38 14.29 -1.78
CA SER A 12 14.52 13.88 -2.88
C SER A 12 13.74 15.10 -3.34
N ASP A 13 14.00 15.60 -4.55
CA ASP A 13 13.32 16.76 -5.14
C ASP A 13 11.82 16.45 -5.30
N LEU A 14 11.07 16.73 -4.24
CA LEU A 14 9.62 16.65 -4.25
C LEU A 14 9.09 17.67 -5.26
N VAL A 15 8.19 17.23 -6.13
CA VAL A 15 7.60 18.07 -7.18
C VAL A 15 6.16 18.41 -6.81
N ALA A 16 5.83 19.70 -6.81
CA ALA A 16 4.51 20.18 -6.42
C ALA A 16 3.66 20.57 -7.64
N CYS A 17 2.37 20.25 -7.57
CA CYS A 17 1.39 20.71 -8.53
C CYS A 17 1.13 22.21 -8.34
N ARG A 18 1.40 22.98 -9.39
CA ARG A 18 1.23 24.45 -9.36
C ARG A 18 -0.22 24.91 -9.25
N ALA A 19 -1.19 24.03 -9.53
CA ALA A 19 -2.60 24.37 -9.54
C ALA A 19 -3.32 24.01 -8.23
N CYS A 20 -2.97 22.90 -7.55
CA CYS A 20 -3.61 22.50 -6.28
C CYS A 20 -2.66 22.43 -5.07
N GLY A 21 -1.34 22.52 -5.28
CA GLY A 21 -0.33 22.47 -4.22
C GLY A 21 0.05 21.07 -3.72
N LEU A 22 -0.55 20.00 -4.25
CA LEU A 22 -0.17 18.61 -3.88
C LEU A 22 1.27 18.32 -4.28
N VAL A 23 1.96 17.60 -3.40
CA VAL A 23 3.39 17.31 -3.52
C VAL A 23 3.57 15.83 -3.82
N PHE A 24 4.39 15.54 -4.83
CA PHE A 24 4.65 14.20 -5.33
C PHE A 24 6.14 13.90 -5.21
N ALA A 25 6.47 12.64 -5.00
CA ALA A 25 7.87 12.20 -4.98
C ALA A 25 8.54 12.34 -6.37
N HIS A 26 7.76 12.27 -7.45
CA HIS A 26 8.28 12.22 -8.82
C HIS A 26 7.42 12.99 -9.84
N ALA A 27 8.06 13.50 -10.89
CA ALA A 27 7.44 14.28 -11.98
C ALA A 27 6.29 13.54 -12.68
N ARG A 28 6.37 12.20 -12.78
CA ARG A 28 5.31 11.39 -13.41
C ARG A 28 4.05 11.31 -12.56
N GLY A 29 4.18 11.24 -11.24
CA GLY A 29 3.03 11.31 -10.32
C GLY A 29 2.34 12.67 -10.43
N LEU A 30 3.12 13.73 -10.58
CA LEU A 30 2.60 15.07 -10.86
C LEU A 30 1.93 15.15 -12.24
N GLU A 31 2.50 14.56 -13.29
CA GLU A 31 1.95 14.59 -14.65
C GLU A 31 0.58 13.90 -14.73
N ILE A 32 0.45 12.71 -14.14
CA ILE A 32 -0.83 11.98 -14.08
C ILE A 32 -1.86 12.80 -13.29
N HIS A 33 -1.46 13.35 -12.14
CA HIS A 33 -2.32 14.22 -11.36
C HIS A 33 -2.75 15.46 -12.15
N GLN A 34 -1.85 16.11 -12.89
CA GLN A 34 -2.14 17.27 -13.73
C GLN A 34 -3.09 16.97 -14.87
N GLU A 35 -3.00 15.78 -15.46
CA GLU A 35 -3.85 15.35 -16.57
C GLU A 35 -5.26 14.98 -16.14
N ARG A 36 -5.45 14.50 -14.90
CA ARG A 36 -6.70 13.82 -14.50
C ARG A 36 -7.37 14.37 -13.25
N ASP A 37 -6.59 14.81 -12.28
CA ASP A 37 -7.06 15.05 -10.90
C ASP A 37 -6.86 16.50 -10.45
N CYS A 38 -6.37 17.36 -11.34
CA CYS A 38 -5.94 18.71 -10.99
C CYS A 38 -7.07 19.73 -11.15
N GLY A 39 -7.61 20.19 -10.01
CA GLY A 39 -8.67 21.21 -9.98
C GLY A 39 -9.74 20.99 -8.92
N ASP A 40 -9.77 19.81 -8.28
CA ASP A 40 -10.70 19.53 -7.18
C ASP A 40 -10.16 20.10 -5.85
N GLU A 41 -10.93 20.98 -5.22
CA GLU A 41 -10.53 21.62 -3.96
C GLU A 41 -10.20 20.58 -2.86
N PRO A 42 -9.14 20.81 -2.05
CA PRO A 42 -8.67 19.86 -1.05
C PRO A 42 -9.65 19.65 0.12
N SER A 43 -10.68 20.48 0.26
CA SER A 43 -11.68 20.42 1.34
C SER A 43 -12.97 19.67 0.96
N ALA A 44 -13.10 19.21 -0.29
CA ALA A 44 -14.32 18.56 -0.79
C ALA A 44 -14.06 17.25 -1.54
N LYS A 45 -13.02 16.48 -1.15
CA LYS A 45 -12.80 15.10 -1.60
C LYS A 45 -13.87 14.16 -1.03
N ARG A 46 -15.10 14.32 -1.47
CA ARG A 46 -15.99 13.19 -1.70
C ARG A 46 -15.49 12.60 -3.02
N CYS A 47 -14.70 11.52 -2.94
CA CYS A 47 -14.14 10.80 -4.09
C CYS A 47 -15.17 10.76 -5.23
N ARG A 48 -14.99 11.59 -6.26
CA ARG A 48 -15.78 11.46 -7.49
C ARG A 48 -15.04 10.46 -8.34
N THR A 49 -15.55 9.24 -8.36
CA THR A 49 -15.15 8.20 -9.30
C THR A 49 -15.68 8.59 -10.68
N GLU A 50 -14.82 8.94 -11.62
CA GLU A 50 -15.15 8.76 -13.04
C GLU A 50 -14.81 7.30 -13.38
N ASP A 51 -15.85 6.56 -13.77
CA ASP A 51 -15.80 5.15 -14.14
C ASP A 51 -15.14 5.02 -15.53
N ASP A 52 -13.81 4.94 -15.54
CA ASP A 52 -13.01 4.68 -16.75
C ASP A 52 -13.12 3.22 -17.23
N GLY A 53 -13.98 2.40 -16.61
CA GLY A 53 -14.15 0.98 -16.95
C GLY A 53 -12.95 0.09 -16.63
N VAL A 54 -11.99 0.58 -15.85
CA VAL A 54 -10.87 -0.21 -15.31
C VAL A 54 -11.23 -0.65 -13.89
N GLU A 55 -11.52 -1.94 -13.73
CA GLU A 55 -11.86 -2.55 -12.44
C GLU A 55 -10.62 -2.57 -11.51
N GLY A 56 -10.80 -2.21 -10.23
CA GLY A 56 -9.73 -2.22 -9.22
C GLY A 56 -9.71 -1.02 -8.27
N THR A 57 -8.72 -0.99 -7.37
CA THR A 57 -8.40 0.16 -6.51
C THR A 57 -7.11 0.82 -6.99
N TYR A 58 -7.10 2.14 -7.15
CA TYR A 58 -5.94 2.88 -7.63
C TYR A 58 -5.01 3.28 -6.48
N GLY A 59 -3.71 3.44 -6.77
CA GLY A 59 -2.71 3.78 -5.76
C GLY A 59 -3.03 5.05 -4.97
N TYR A 60 -3.48 6.11 -5.65
CA TYR A 60 -3.83 7.38 -5.00
C TYR A 60 -5.02 7.25 -4.02
N GLU A 61 -5.97 6.35 -4.29
CA GLU A 61 -7.08 6.08 -3.37
C GLU A 61 -6.54 5.43 -2.09
N LEU A 62 -5.63 4.45 -2.24
CA LEU A 62 -4.99 3.78 -1.12
C LEU A 62 -4.20 4.76 -0.25
N GLU A 63 -3.47 5.68 -0.87
CA GLU A 63 -2.71 6.72 -0.18
C GLU A 63 -3.61 7.61 0.66
N CYS A 64 -4.74 8.08 0.08
CA CYS A 64 -5.72 8.90 0.80
C CYS A 64 -6.26 8.17 2.04
N TYR A 65 -6.54 6.86 1.94
CA TYR A 65 -7.03 6.11 3.10
C TYR A 65 -5.99 5.87 4.19
N LEU A 66 -4.70 6.05 3.89
CA LEU A 66 -3.59 5.72 4.78
C LEU A 66 -2.78 6.94 5.24
N GLU A 67 -3.20 8.17 4.87
CA GLU A 67 -2.44 9.42 5.11
C GLU A 67 -2.04 9.66 6.57
N ASP A 68 -2.88 9.24 7.53
CA ASP A 68 -2.64 9.43 8.97
C ASP A 68 -1.82 8.30 9.62
N LEU A 69 -1.37 7.31 8.84
CA LEU A 69 -0.66 6.14 9.34
C LEU A 69 0.79 6.13 8.85
N PRO A 70 1.73 5.51 9.60
CA PRO A 70 3.08 5.24 9.10
C PRO A 70 3.01 4.09 8.09
N ALA A 71 2.45 4.39 6.92
CA ALA A 71 2.23 3.49 5.82
C ALA A 71 2.67 4.13 4.49
N THR A 72 3.03 3.32 3.51
CA THR A 72 3.44 3.79 2.18
C THR A 72 2.80 2.90 1.13
N VAL A 73 2.29 3.51 0.07
CA VAL A 73 1.81 2.79 -1.12
C VAL A 73 2.94 2.86 -2.15
N CYS A 74 3.33 1.73 -2.71
CA CYS A 74 4.43 1.69 -3.69
C CYS A 74 4.30 0.48 -4.63
N CYS A 75 5.14 0.44 -5.66
CA CYS A 75 5.30 -0.71 -6.54
C CYS A 75 6.34 -1.72 -5.99
N ALA A 76 6.46 -2.88 -6.64
CA ALA A 76 7.31 -3.97 -6.16
C ALA A 76 8.81 -3.62 -6.11
N ASP A 77 9.28 -2.82 -7.05
CA ASP A 77 10.68 -2.38 -7.17
C ASP A 77 11.05 -1.24 -6.21
N GLU A 78 10.06 -0.54 -5.66
CA GLU A 78 10.24 0.51 -4.65
C GLU A 78 10.17 0.00 -3.20
N LEU A 79 9.72 -1.24 -2.96
CA LEU A 79 9.70 -1.83 -1.62
C LEU A 79 11.13 -1.91 -1.07
N PRO A 80 11.45 -1.25 0.07
CA PRO A 80 12.79 -1.28 0.64
C PRO A 80 13.19 -2.69 1.12
N ASP A 81 14.47 -3.04 0.94
CA ASP A 81 15.00 -4.34 1.40
C ASP A 81 15.03 -4.43 2.93
N GLU A 82 15.33 -3.32 3.61
CA GLU A 82 15.38 -3.22 5.07
C GLU A 82 14.54 -2.05 5.59
N VAL A 83 13.81 -2.27 6.69
CA VAL A 83 12.92 -1.29 7.31
C VAL A 83 13.34 -1.09 8.77
N SER A 84 13.99 0.04 9.03
CA SER A 84 14.51 0.39 10.37
C SER A 84 13.54 1.24 11.21
N ASN A 85 12.67 2.02 10.58
CA ASN A 85 11.73 2.94 11.24
C ASN A 85 10.37 2.29 11.56
N ARG A 86 10.34 1.43 12.59
CA ARG A 86 9.15 0.64 12.97
C ARG A 86 8.29 1.31 14.06
N PRO A 87 6.95 1.13 14.06
CA PRO A 87 6.18 0.27 13.18
C PRO A 87 5.93 0.96 11.83
N ARG A 88 5.97 0.18 10.74
CA ARG A 88 5.68 0.69 9.41
C ARG A 88 4.93 -0.34 8.58
N SER A 89 4.04 0.13 7.72
CA SER A 89 3.33 -0.72 6.77
C SER A 89 3.61 -0.29 5.33
N PHE A 90 3.46 -1.23 4.41
CA PHE A 90 3.50 -0.94 2.98
C PHE A 90 2.31 -1.63 2.31
N VAL A 91 1.63 -0.93 1.41
CA VAL A 91 0.69 -1.53 0.47
C VAL A 91 1.37 -1.53 -0.90
N VAL A 92 1.70 -2.71 -1.38
CA VAL A 92 2.64 -2.91 -2.47
C VAL A 92 1.91 -3.48 -3.67
N ASN A 93 2.03 -2.83 -4.82
CA ASN A 93 1.62 -3.45 -6.07
C ASN A 93 2.59 -4.59 -6.39
N THR A 94 2.07 -5.74 -6.79
CA THR A 94 2.90 -6.90 -7.17
C THR A 94 3.67 -6.70 -8.48
N ASP A 95 3.28 -5.71 -9.27
CA ASP A 95 3.98 -5.31 -10.49
C ASP A 95 4.99 -4.18 -10.22
N ASP A 96 5.92 -3.99 -11.14
CA ASP A 96 6.88 -2.87 -11.08
C ASP A 96 6.17 -1.55 -11.41
N CYS A 97 6.80 -0.42 -11.08
CA CYS A 97 6.22 0.92 -11.30
C CYS A 97 5.91 1.25 -12.78
N ASP A 98 6.61 0.62 -13.72
CA ASP A 98 6.36 0.72 -15.17
C ASP A 98 5.34 -0.33 -15.69
N GLY A 99 4.89 -1.20 -14.80
CA GLY A 99 3.92 -2.24 -15.05
C GLY A 99 2.48 -1.75 -15.10
N LYS A 100 1.56 -2.66 -15.40
CA LYS A 100 0.12 -2.32 -15.49
C LYS A 100 -0.57 -2.27 -14.13
N GLY A 101 0.08 -2.79 -13.09
CA GLY A 101 -0.50 -2.98 -11.77
C GLY A 101 -1.49 -4.14 -11.78
N ILE A 102 -1.20 -5.23 -11.06
CA ILE A 102 -1.97 -6.48 -11.19
C ILE A 102 -2.71 -6.84 -9.91
N HIS A 103 -2.09 -6.60 -8.76
CA HIS A 103 -2.60 -7.05 -7.47
C HIS A 103 -1.93 -6.27 -6.34
N TRP A 104 -2.68 -5.95 -5.29
CA TRP A 104 -2.17 -5.28 -4.10
C TRP A 104 -1.99 -6.27 -2.94
N VAL A 105 -0.86 -6.16 -2.25
CA VAL A 105 -0.54 -6.92 -1.04
C VAL A 105 -0.08 -5.96 0.05
N ALA A 106 -0.07 -6.39 1.31
CA ALA A 106 0.41 -5.57 2.41
C ALA A 106 1.55 -6.22 3.17
N PHE A 107 2.53 -5.40 3.56
CA PHE A 107 3.59 -5.74 4.49
C PHE A 107 3.40 -4.94 5.77
N HIS A 108 3.63 -5.56 6.92
CA HIS A 108 3.66 -4.88 8.20
C HIS A 108 4.92 -5.24 8.99
N PHE A 109 5.64 -4.22 9.41
CA PHE A 109 6.88 -4.29 10.16
C PHE A 109 6.59 -3.78 11.58
N PRO A 110 6.23 -4.65 12.53
CA PRO A 110 5.89 -4.22 13.89
C PRO A 110 7.13 -3.75 14.65
N ARG A 111 6.95 -3.01 15.75
CA ARG A 111 8.05 -2.62 16.66
C ARG A 111 8.80 -3.85 17.20
N GLU A 112 8.04 -4.88 17.55
CA GLU A 112 8.54 -6.14 18.08
C GLU A 112 7.82 -7.31 17.42
N GLY A 113 8.53 -8.43 17.27
CA GLY A 113 7.98 -9.65 16.68
C GLY A 113 8.27 -9.81 15.18
N PRO A 114 7.71 -10.87 14.57
CA PRO A 114 7.96 -11.18 13.17
C PRO A 114 7.26 -10.18 12.25
N VAL A 115 7.91 -9.90 11.11
CA VAL A 115 7.28 -9.16 10.01
C VAL A 115 6.13 -9.96 9.41
N GLU A 116 5.14 -9.26 8.88
CA GLU A 116 3.90 -9.87 8.41
C GLU A 116 3.67 -9.53 6.94
N PHE A 117 3.24 -10.53 6.18
CA PHE A 117 2.78 -10.41 4.80
C PHE A 117 1.31 -10.77 4.74
N PHE A 118 0.53 -9.94 4.06
CA PHE A 118 -0.90 -10.12 3.88
C PHE A 118 -1.25 -10.06 2.40
N ASP A 119 -1.91 -11.11 1.95
CA ASP A 119 -2.55 -11.19 0.64
C ASP A 119 -4.00 -11.66 0.87
N SER A 120 -4.95 -10.92 0.33
CA SER A 120 -6.38 -11.22 0.45
C SER A 120 -6.78 -12.53 -0.24
N PHE A 121 -5.98 -13.01 -1.21
CA PHE A 121 -6.15 -14.34 -1.80
C PHE A 121 -5.48 -15.48 -1.00
N GLY A 122 -4.78 -15.16 0.09
CA GLY A 122 -4.07 -16.14 0.92
C GLY A 122 -2.86 -16.77 0.23
N ARG A 123 -2.26 -16.09 -0.76
CA ARG A 123 -1.04 -16.60 -1.43
C ARG A 123 0.18 -16.26 -0.58
N ALA A 124 1.16 -17.15 -0.64
CA ALA A 124 2.44 -16.94 0.02
C ALA A 124 3.28 -15.91 -0.75
N PRO A 125 4.19 -15.18 -0.09
CA PRO A 125 5.04 -14.18 -0.75
C PRO A 125 5.88 -14.78 -1.91
N GLU A 126 6.22 -16.07 -1.85
CA GLU A 126 6.94 -16.80 -2.90
C GLU A 126 6.16 -16.94 -4.21
N LYS A 127 4.86 -16.64 -4.21
CA LYS A 127 4.03 -16.68 -5.42
C LYS A 127 4.33 -15.51 -6.36
N TYR A 128 4.98 -14.46 -5.85
CA TYR A 128 5.28 -13.23 -6.56
C TYR A 128 6.78 -13.18 -6.91
N ARG A 129 7.39 -12.00 -6.77
CA ARG A 129 8.82 -11.81 -7.01
C ARG A 129 9.63 -12.39 -5.84
N SER A 130 10.81 -12.95 -6.12
CA SER A 130 11.69 -13.50 -5.07
C SER A 130 11.97 -12.47 -3.97
N ARG A 131 12.09 -11.19 -4.36
CA ARG A 131 12.30 -10.06 -3.46
C ARG A 131 11.28 -9.98 -2.33
N PHE A 132 10.02 -10.34 -2.54
CA PHE A 132 9.00 -10.23 -1.49
C PHE A 132 9.34 -11.12 -0.29
N ARG A 133 9.84 -12.33 -0.56
CA ARG A 133 10.37 -13.20 0.50
C ARG A 133 11.68 -12.64 1.06
N ASP A 134 12.56 -12.15 0.20
CA ASP A 134 13.89 -11.68 0.62
C ASP A 134 13.78 -10.49 1.58
N VAL A 135 12.88 -9.53 1.33
CA VAL A 135 12.56 -8.42 2.23
C VAL A 135 12.09 -8.93 3.60
N LEU A 136 11.20 -9.94 3.63
CA LEU A 136 10.71 -10.50 4.90
C LEU A 136 11.83 -11.15 5.71
N VAL A 137 12.73 -11.87 5.04
CA VAL A 137 13.87 -12.56 5.67
C VAL A 137 14.95 -11.56 6.12
N ALA A 138 15.21 -10.51 5.34
CA ALA A 138 16.14 -9.44 5.70
C ALA A 138 15.71 -8.70 6.96
N ASN A 139 14.40 -8.61 7.21
CA ASN A 139 13.83 -7.88 8.34
C ASN A 139 13.56 -8.72 9.60
N GLY A 140 13.91 -10.02 9.60
CA GLY A 140 13.87 -10.87 10.78
C GLY A 140 14.00 -12.37 10.48
N PRO A 141 14.35 -13.19 11.49
CA PRO A 141 14.56 -14.63 11.29
C PRO A 141 13.25 -15.41 11.02
N ARG A 142 12.09 -14.77 11.21
CA ARG A 142 10.75 -15.34 11.02
C ARG A 142 9.82 -14.27 10.49
N TYR A 143 8.90 -14.67 9.62
CA TYR A 143 7.77 -13.85 9.17
C TYR A 143 6.46 -14.63 9.32
N LYS A 144 5.33 -13.91 9.29
CA LYS A 144 3.98 -14.47 9.32
C LYS A 144 3.23 -14.11 8.04
N PHE A 145 2.35 -14.99 7.62
CA PHE A 145 1.32 -14.71 6.62
C PHE A 145 0.17 -15.69 6.81
N SER A 146 -1.00 -15.36 6.27
CA SER A 146 -2.15 -16.25 6.24
C SER A 146 -2.28 -16.92 4.88
N ARG A 147 -2.66 -18.20 4.89
CA ARG A 147 -3.05 -18.95 3.68
C ARG A 147 -4.55 -18.96 3.44
N VAL A 148 -5.30 -18.25 4.28
CA VAL A 148 -6.76 -18.17 4.20
C VAL A 148 -7.12 -17.09 3.18
N ARG A 149 -7.86 -17.47 2.14
CA ARG A 149 -8.46 -16.54 1.20
C ARG A 149 -9.64 -15.82 1.87
N VAL A 150 -9.57 -14.50 1.97
CA VAL A 150 -10.61 -13.62 2.55
C VAL A 150 -11.40 -12.87 1.49
N GLN A 151 -10.85 -12.75 0.28
CA GLN A 151 -11.48 -12.10 -0.87
C GLN A 151 -12.20 -13.12 -1.78
N PRO A 152 -13.33 -12.75 -2.42
CA PRO A 152 -13.94 -13.53 -3.50
C PRO A 152 -13.00 -13.80 -4.67
N GLU A 153 -13.16 -14.94 -5.35
CA GLU A 153 -12.29 -15.34 -6.46
C GLU A 153 -12.39 -14.40 -7.68
N ASP A 154 -13.55 -13.80 -7.86
CA ASP A 154 -13.92 -12.83 -8.89
C ASP A 154 -13.81 -11.36 -8.43
N GLY A 155 -13.30 -11.11 -7.21
CA GLY A 155 -13.24 -9.77 -6.62
C GLY A 155 -12.10 -8.91 -7.15
N ASP A 156 -12.32 -7.60 -7.21
CA ASP A 156 -11.37 -6.56 -7.65
C ASP A 156 -10.80 -5.73 -6.48
N SER A 157 -11.18 -6.05 -5.24
CA SER A 157 -11.00 -5.16 -4.08
C SER A 157 -9.76 -5.44 -3.23
N CYS A 158 -8.74 -6.11 -3.77
CA CYS A 158 -7.52 -6.47 -3.04
C CYS A 158 -6.87 -5.28 -2.31
N GLY A 159 -6.91 -4.09 -2.91
CA GLY A 159 -6.45 -2.84 -2.28
C GLY A 159 -7.23 -2.45 -1.02
N LEU A 160 -8.56 -2.60 -1.04
CA LEU A 160 -9.42 -2.34 0.12
C LEU A 160 -9.14 -3.29 1.28
N TYR A 161 -8.90 -4.57 0.98
CA TYR A 161 -8.47 -5.55 2.00
C TYR A 161 -7.11 -5.16 2.60
N CYS A 162 -6.16 -4.68 1.79
CA CYS A 162 -4.87 -4.19 2.28
C CYS A 162 -5.02 -2.98 3.20
N ILE A 163 -5.86 -1.99 2.84
CA ILE A 163 -6.18 -0.85 3.71
C ILE A 163 -6.75 -1.34 5.04
N HIS A 164 -7.73 -2.25 4.98
CA HIS A 164 -8.40 -2.76 6.17
C HIS A 164 -7.38 -3.44 7.10
N PHE A 165 -6.54 -4.33 6.55
CA PHE A 165 -5.45 -4.96 7.28
C PHE A 165 -4.52 -3.93 7.94
N VAL A 166 -4.00 -2.95 7.17
CA VAL A 166 -3.08 -1.94 7.69
C VAL A 166 -3.71 -1.11 8.81
N LYS A 167 -4.97 -0.65 8.64
CA LYS A 167 -5.69 0.12 9.66
C LYS A 167 -5.88 -0.67 10.95
N TYR A 168 -6.25 -1.94 10.86
CA TYR A 168 -6.45 -2.78 12.04
C TYR A 168 -5.12 -3.19 12.68
N ARG A 169 -4.05 -3.36 11.90
CA ARG A 169 -2.71 -3.60 12.47
C ARG A 169 -2.22 -2.42 13.30
N HIS A 170 -2.44 -1.19 12.83
CA HIS A 170 -2.12 0.02 13.60
C HIS A 170 -3.06 0.27 14.79
N LYS A 171 -4.20 -0.44 14.87
CA LYS A 171 -5.06 -0.54 16.07
C LYS A 171 -4.71 -1.73 16.96
N HIS A 172 -3.56 -2.37 16.74
CA HIS A 172 -3.03 -3.49 17.53
C HIS A 172 -3.78 -4.83 17.41
N PHE A 173 -4.69 -5.00 16.45
CA PHE A 173 -5.26 -6.31 16.13
C PHE A 173 -4.21 -7.20 15.46
N THR A 174 -4.14 -8.48 15.80
CA THR A 174 -3.18 -9.40 15.17
C THR A 174 -3.61 -9.77 13.74
N LEU A 175 -2.68 -10.30 12.94
CA LEU A 175 -3.02 -10.89 11.64
C LEU A 175 -4.15 -11.93 11.75
N GLU A 176 -4.15 -12.74 12.81
CA GLU A 176 -5.17 -13.76 13.04
C GLU A 176 -6.53 -13.15 13.38
N ASP A 177 -6.58 -12.12 14.23
CA ASP A 177 -7.83 -11.40 14.54
C ASP A 177 -8.47 -10.84 13.28
N ILE A 178 -7.67 -10.22 12.41
CA ILE A 178 -8.12 -9.61 11.16
C ILE A 178 -8.62 -10.68 10.18
N VAL A 179 -7.86 -11.76 10.00
CA VAL A 179 -8.26 -12.86 9.10
C VAL A 179 -9.54 -13.55 9.61
N ASN A 180 -9.66 -13.75 10.93
CA ASN A 180 -10.86 -14.34 11.52
C ASN A 180 -12.09 -13.44 11.33
N GLU A 181 -11.94 -12.12 11.46
CA GLU A 181 -13.02 -11.17 11.19
C GLU A 181 -13.45 -11.23 9.71
N LEU A 182 -12.49 -11.16 8.78
CA LEU A 182 -12.74 -11.17 7.34
C LEU A 182 -13.25 -12.53 6.81
N THR A 183 -13.18 -13.60 7.61
CA THR A 183 -13.71 -14.93 7.27
C THR A 183 -14.93 -15.32 8.09
N ALA A 184 -15.38 -14.46 9.02
CA ALA A 184 -16.55 -14.75 9.85
C ALA A 184 -17.86 -14.81 9.06
N ARG A 185 -17.87 -14.24 7.85
CA ARG A 185 -19.05 -14.07 6.98
C ARG A 185 -18.70 -14.40 5.54
N ASP A 186 -19.72 -14.45 4.70
CA ASP A 186 -19.55 -14.70 3.27
C ASP A 186 -18.61 -13.66 2.62
N PRO A 187 -17.62 -14.08 1.81
CA PRO A 187 -16.63 -13.18 1.22
C PRO A 187 -17.23 -12.04 0.37
N LYS A 188 -18.36 -12.27 -0.32
CA LYS A 188 -19.01 -11.22 -1.13
C LYS A 188 -19.69 -10.17 -0.25
N THR A 189 -20.19 -10.60 0.91
CA THR A 189 -20.73 -9.69 1.92
C THR A 189 -19.62 -8.81 2.50
N ILE A 190 -18.48 -9.40 2.88
CA ILE A 190 -17.31 -8.64 3.35
C ILE A 190 -16.81 -7.66 2.28
N GLU A 191 -16.66 -8.10 1.04
CA GLU A 191 -16.22 -7.23 -0.05
C GLU A 191 -17.17 -6.03 -0.23
N SER A 192 -18.48 -6.26 -0.20
CA SER A 192 -19.48 -5.20 -0.30
C SER A 192 -19.40 -4.21 0.86
N GLU A 193 -19.16 -4.68 2.09
CA GLU A 193 -18.96 -3.83 3.25
C GLU A 193 -17.69 -2.99 3.14
N LEU A 194 -16.58 -3.59 2.71
CA LEU A 194 -15.32 -2.86 2.48
C LEU A 194 -15.50 -1.80 1.39
N LYS A 195 -16.19 -2.12 0.29
CA LYS A 195 -16.57 -1.14 -0.74
C LYS A 195 -17.39 0.00 -0.15
N ASN A 196 -18.37 -0.26 0.72
CA ASN A 196 -19.16 0.81 1.36
C ASN A 196 -18.37 1.67 2.37
N ILE A 197 -17.30 1.13 2.95
CA ILE A 197 -16.43 1.87 3.89
C ILE A 197 -15.42 2.73 3.15
N TYR A 198 -14.95 2.27 1.98
CA TYR A 198 -13.80 2.83 1.25
C TYR A 198 -14.10 3.21 -0.22
N ARG A 199 -15.36 3.36 -0.63
CA ARG A 199 -15.78 3.95 -1.91
C ARG A 199 -16.99 4.87 -1.70
#